data_AF-A0A919D3U3-F1
#
_entry.id   AF-A0A919D3U3-F1
#
_cell.length_a   1.000
_cell.length_b   1.000
_cell.length_c   1.000
_cell.angle_alpha   90.00
_cell.angle_beta   90.00
_cell.angle_gamma   90.00
#
_symmetry.space_group_name_H-M   'P 1'
#
loop_
_entity.id
_entity.type
_entity.pdbx_description
1 polymer ?
#
loop_
_entity_poly.entity_id
_entity_poly.type
_entity_poly.pdbx_seq_one_letter_code
_entity_poly.pdbx_strand_id
1 'polypeptide(L)'
;MYASIDVPMSALYGRLAIRRESAFPLLSPCHDWRQAHAPEISHRMRRSARRHALRAVRHLGTGRRGHRAVRVTERQRQRARTTLSAYPGESPVLNFSGQSESSSNRGIQLNADYWHLYGLTVEHAADNGIYVAGSNNVIERVVTAYNRDTGLQLGRISSGAPSSQWPSNNLVVSSESHDTKDSTGENADGFASKLTTGTGNVFRYDVSHNNIDDGWDLYTKTDTGAIGPVAIEYALSYGNGTLSDGTQNKNGDRNGYKLGGDDIAVNHLVRHDIAYRNGHHGFTYNSNPGTMAVSHNVSVDNTDRDFAFDKGTSVFRHLDRHQRLPLLRVLRGPRLVLRLGRSSRGDLRRQGRDAVRAAWPAHDTLRAGHHARWRPARSRFRTVSGGRGHPVTTAIRRRGR
;
A
#
# COMPACT_ATOMS: atom_id res chain seq x y z
N MET A 1 20.37 -4.21 26.03
CA MET A 1 19.64 -4.91 27.11
C MET A 1 18.21 -5.06 26.65
N TYR A 2 17.65 -6.27 26.71
CA TYR A 2 16.27 -6.57 26.33
C TYR A 2 15.40 -6.52 27.58
N ALA A 3 14.34 -5.72 27.57
CA ALA A 3 13.22 -5.90 28.48
C ALA A 3 12.09 -6.56 27.67
N SER A 4 11.67 -7.76 28.07
CA SER A 4 10.46 -8.38 27.53
C SER A 4 9.23 -7.69 28.11
N ILE A 5 8.22 -7.50 27.28
CA ILE A 5 6.90 -7.01 27.71
C ILE A 5 5.91 -8.13 27.47
N ASP A 6 5.36 -8.66 28.56
CA ASP A 6 4.18 -9.52 28.50
C ASP A 6 2.96 -8.60 28.39
N VAL A 7 2.45 -8.41 27.17
CA VAL A 7 1.19 -7.70 26.94
C VAL A 7 0.05 -8.67 27.27
N PRO A 8 -0.96 -8.32 28.09
CA PRO A 8 -1.98 -9.24 28.56
C PRO A 8 -2.85 -9.82 27.42
N MET A 9 -2.47 -11.01 26.95
CA MET A 9 -3.23 -12.24 26.60
C MET A 9 -4.64 -12.15 26.01
N SER A 10 -4.95 -11.17 25.15
CA SER A 10 -6.01 -11.34 24.15
C SER A 10 -5.71 -10.75 22.77
N ALA A 11 -4.56 -10.10 22.58
CA ALA A 11 -4.27 -9.24 21.42
C ALA A 11 -2.84 -9.36 20.86
N LEU A 12 -1.99 -10.22 21.45
CA LEU A 12 -0.60 -10.39 21.05
C LEU A 12 -0.28 -11.86 20.81
N TYR A 13 0.12 -12.21 19.59
CA TYR A 13 0.74 -13.48 19.27
C TYR A 13 2.26 -13.26 19.16
N GLY A 14 3.02 -13.48 20.24
CA GLY A 14 4.48 -13.28 20.32
C GLY A 14 4.92 -12.34 21.44
N ARG A 15 6.23 -12.13 21.64
CA ARG A 15 6.81 -11.24 22.64
C ARG A 15 7.47 -10.03 21.99
N LEU A 16 7.39 -8.91 22.69
CA LEU A 16 8.06 -7.67 22.32
C LEU A 16 9.32 -7.45 23.15
N ALA A 17 10.29 -6.82 22.53
CA ALA A 17 11.54 -6.37 23.11
C ALA A 17 11.61 -4.84 23.06
N ILE A 18 12.01 -4.20 24.18
CA ILE A 18 12.47 -2.81 24.16
C ILE A 18 13.96 -2.75 24.43
N ARG A 19 14.69 -2.04 23.56
CA ARG A 19 16.13 -1.77 23.68
C ARG A 19 16.39 -0.28 23.50
N ARG A 20 17.23 0.31 24.35
CA ARG A 20 17.84 1.62 24.10
C ARG A 20 19.21 1.41 23.49
N GLU A 21 19.47 2.03 22.36
CA GLU A 21 20.80 2.00 21.75
C GLU A 21 21.65 3.11 22.36
N SER A 22 22.79 2.78 22.96
CA SER A 22 23.86 3.75 23.18
C SER A 22 24.57 3.93 21.84
N ALA A 23 24.72 5.18 21.38
CA ALA A 23 25.31 5.54 20.09
C ALA A 23 26.44 4.59 19.64
N PHE A 24 26.16 3.76 18.64
CA PHE A 24 27.17 3.20 17.76
C PHE A 24 27.02 3.89 16.40
N PRO A 25 28.11 4.28 15.73
CA PRO A 25 28.03 4.90 14.42
C PRO A 25 27.33 3.95 13.44
N LEU A 26 26.50 4.52 12.57
CA LEU A 26 25.94 3.83 11.41
C LEU A 26 27.08 3.15 10.65
N LEU A 27 27.20 1.83 10.75
CA LEU A 27 28.19 1.06 10.01
C LEU A 27 27.61 0.64 8.67
N SER A 28 28.39 0.90 7.62
CA SER A 28 28.23 0.40 6.25
C SER A 28 28.00 -1.12 6.20
N PRO A 29 27.34 -1.62 5.13
CA PRO A 29 26.95 -3.02 5.04
C PRO A 29 28.14 -3.88 4.60
N CYS A 30 28.77 -4.59 5.55
CA CYS A 30 29.42 -5.89 5.40
C CYS A 30 30.38 -6.08 6.58
N HIS A 31 30.00 -6.82 7.63
CA HIS A 31 30.88 -7.78 8.28
C HIS A 31 30.12 -8.72 9.21
N ASP A 32 30.60 -9.95 9.19
CA ASP A 32 30.12 -11.19 9.81
C ASP A 32 30.06 -11.08 11.35
N TRP A 33 28.91 -11.41 11.96
CA TRP A 33 28.65 -11.29 13.41
C TRP A 33 28.91 -12.60 14.17
N ARG A 34 30.06 -13.25 13.94
CA ARG A 34 30.55 -14.30 14.83
C ARG A 34 31.71 -13.77 15.67
N GLN A 35 31.48 -13.71 16.97
CA GLN A 35 32.43 -13.39 18.05
C GLN A 35 32.69 -11.90 18.32
N ALA A 36 31.82 -11.29 19.13
CA ALA A 36 32.22 -10.19 19.99
C ALA A 36 31.74 -10.48 21.42
N HIS A 37 32.67 -10.73 22.33
CA HIS A 37 32.40 -10.92 23.75
C HIS A 37 31.81 -9.62 24.35
N ALA A 38 30.63 -9.73 24.97
CA ALA A 38 29.97 -8.62 25.65
C ALA A 38 30.65 -8.33 27.01
N PRO A 39 31.05 -7.07 27.30
CA PRO A 39 31.62 -6.74 28.61
C PRO A 39 30.55 -6.79 29.72
N GLU A 40 30.95 -7.15 30.93
CA GLU A 40 30.09 -7.21 32.12
C GLU A 40 29.41 -5.87 32.41
N ILE A 41 28.08 -5.84 32.26
CA ILE A 41 27.25 -4.65 32.47
C ILE A 41 26.81 -4.55 33.94
N SER A 42 27.15 -3.42 34.58
CA SER A 42 26.84 -3.12 35.98
C SER A 42 25.34 -3.14 36.34
N HIS A 43 25.03 -3.52 37.58
CA HIS A 43 23.65 -3.62 38.12
C HIS A 43 22.83 -2.32 38.01
N ARG A 44 23.49 -1.14 38.06
CA ARG A 44 22.85 0.17 37.91
C ARG A 44 22.30 0.38 36.50
N MET A 45 23.03 -0.03 35.46
CA MET A 45 22.56 0.06 34.08
C MET A 45 21.35 -0.86 33.85
N ARG A 46 21.33 -2.04 34.48
CA ARG A 46 20.19 -2.98 34.42
C ARG A 46 18.92 -2.41 35.03
N ARG A 47 19.02 -1.76 36.19
CA ARG A 47 17.89 -1.07 36.82
C ARG A 47 17.40 0.15 36.04
N SER A 48 18.27 0.84 35.29
CA SER A 48 17.90 2.00 34.47
C SER A 48 17.14 1.58 33.19
N ALA A 49 17.63 0.57 32.47
CA ALA A 49 16.98 0.05 31.28
C ALA A 49 15.60 -0.57 31.59
N ARG A 50 15.50 -1.33 32.69
CA ARG A 50 14.22 -1.89 33.15
C ARG A 50 13.22 -0.82 33.56
N ARG A 51 13.66 0.26 34.23
CA ARG A 51 12.79 1.41 34.57
C ARG A 51 12.33 2.19 33.35
N HIS A 52 13.18 2.39 32.35
CA HIS A 52 12.79 3.01 31.07
C HIS A 52 11.79 2.13 30.30
N ALA A 53 12.06 0.83 30.16
CA ALA A 53 11.12 -0.09 29.54
C ALA A 53 9.75 -0.07 30.25
N LEU A 54 9.73 -0.11 31.59
CA LEU A 54 8.50 0.00 32.36
C LEU A 54 7.78 1.36 32.21
N ARG A 55 8.50 2.46 31.93
CA ARG A 55 7.93 3.80 31.73
C ARG A 55 7.38 3.99 30.32
N ALA A 56 8.08 3.48 29.31
CA ALA A 56 7.56 3.34 27.94
C ALA A 56 6.30 2.46 27.93
N VAL A 57 6.32 1.32 28.64
CA VAL A 57 5.18 0.39 28.81
C VAL A 57 3.97 1.04 29.48
N ARG A 58 4.18 1.90 30.49
CA ARG A 58 3.09 2.67 31.11
C ARG A 58 2.38 3.62 30.13
N HIS A 59 3.00 3.96 29.00
CA HIS A 59 2.39 4.77 27.94
C HIS A 59 1.89 3.94 26.75
N LEU A 60 2.44 2.73 26.52
CA LEU A 60 1.86 1.67 25.66
C LEU A 60 0.57 1.07 26.26
N GLY A 61 -0.19 1.86 27.02
CA GLY A 61 -1.13 1.42 28.06
C GLY A 61 -2.10 0.31 27.66
N THR A 62 -1.94 -0.85 28.29
CA THR A 62 -2.99 -1.87 28.38
C THR A 62 -3.94 -1.51 29.52
N GLY A 63 -4.85 -0.56 29.25
CA GLY A 63 -6.00 -0.34 30.09
C GLY A 63 -6.97 -1.51 29.97
N ARG A 64 -7.46 -2.02 31.12
CA ARG A 64 -8.43 -3.13 31.27
C ARG A 64 -9.29 -3.37 30.01
N ARG A 65 -9.05 -4.52 29.34
CA ARG A 65 -9.54 -5.00 28.02
C ARG A 65 -8.66 -4.56 26.85
N GLY A 66 -7.89 -5.52 26.31
CA GLY A 66 -6.83 -5.35 25.30
C GLY A 66 -7.29 -4.91 23.91
N HIS A 67 -8.03 -3.81 23.82
CA HIS A 67 -8.59 -3.25 22.59
C HIS A 67 -8.31 -1.74 22.45
N ARG A 68 -7.24 -1.22 23.07
CA ARG A 68 -6.88 0.21 23.00
C ARG A 68 -5.61 0.42 22.21
N ALA A 69 -5.55 1.55 21.50
CA ALA A 69 -4.38 1.99 20.75
C ALA A 69 -3.11 1.99 21.61
N VAL A 70 -2.00 1.56 21.01
CA VAL A 70 -0.67 1.61 21.61
C VAL A 70 -0.07 2.99 21.35
N ARG A 71 -0.02 3.84 22.38
CA ARG A 71 0.51 5.21 22.25
C ARG A 71 1.97 5.30 22.70
N VAL A 72 2.83 5.82 21.83
CA VAL A 72 4.24 6.09 22.13
C VAL A 72 4.43 7.60 22.19
N THR A 73 4.73 8.15 23.37
CA THR A 73 4.80 9.61 23.60
C THR A 73 6.15 10.10 24.12
N GLU A 74 7.05 9.19 24.52
CA GLU A 74 8.33 9.56 25.13
C GLU A 74 9.36 9.91 24.05
N ARG A 75 9.68 11.20 23.91
CA ARG A 75 10.70 11.69 22.97
C ARG A 75 12.10 11.25 23.41
N GLN A 76 12.90 10.76 22.46
CA GLN A 76 14.29 10.39 22.69
C GLN A 76 15.25 11.41 22.06
N ARG A 77 16.56 11.16 22.14
CA ARG A 77 17.60 12.00 21.53
C ARG A 77 18.32 11.20 20.44
N GLN A 78 18.87 11.90 19.44
CA GLN A 78 19.57 11.31 18.29
C GLN A 78 20.60 10.23 18.63
N ARG A 79 21.34 10.38 19.73
CA ARG A 79 22.38 9.43 20.19
C ARG A 79 21.87 8.33 21.13
N ALA A 80 20.56 8.24 21.31
CA ALA A 80 19.93 7.38 22.30
C ALA A 80 18.55 6.87 21.84
N ARG A 81 18.46 6.43 20.57
CA ARG A 81 17.23 5.90 19.95
C ARG A 81 16.67 4.72 20.76
N THR A 82 15.35 4.69 20.91
CA THR A 82 14.66 3.55 21.54
C THR A 82 14.07 2.66 20.44
N THR A 83 14.36 1.36 20.53
CA THR A 83 13.82 0.34 19.64
C THR A 83 12.71 -0.43 20.33
N LEU A 84 11.54 -0.50 19.70
CA LEU A 84 10.50 -1.47 19.97
C LEU A 84 10.56 -2.53 18.87
N SER A 85 10.94 -3.74 19.22
CA SER A 85 11.20 -4.80 18.25
C SER A 85 10.48 -6.09 18.60
N ALA A 86 10.38 -6.99 17.62
CA ALA A 86 10.22 -8.40 17.90
C ALA A 86 11.26 -8.90 18.91
N TYR A 87 10.85 -9.78 19.80
CA TYR A 87 11.83 -10.57 20.54
C TYR A 87 12.61 -11.47 19.55
N PRO A 88 13.93 -11.66 19.71
CA PRO A 88 14.70 -12.46 18.77
C PRO A 88 14.10 -13.85 18.54
N GLY A 89 13.87 -14.19 17.27
CA GLY A 89 13.25 -15.46 16.85
C GLY A 89 11.72 -15.48 16.88
N GLU A 90 11.07 -14.35 17.18
CA GLU A 90 9.61 -14.25 17.22
C GLU A 90 9.06 -13.29 16.16
N SER A 91 7.78 -13.42 15.83
CA SER A 91 7.06 -12.57 14.87
C SER A 91 5.79 -12.06 15.53
N PRO A 92 5.88 -10.99 16.35
CA PRO A 92 4.76 -10.49 17.12
C PRO A 92 3.66 -9.91 16.22
N VAL A 93 2.43 -10.35 16.44
CA VAL A 93 1.21 -9.78 15.83
C VAL A 93 0.44 -8.99 16.88
N LEU A 94 0.28 -7.69 16.65
CA LEU A 94 -0.59 -6.79 17.42
C LEU A 94 -1.96 -6.72 16.74
N ASN A 95 -2.92 -7.50 17.24
CA ASN A 95 -4.26 -7.62 16.67
C ASN A 95 -5.26 -6.73 17.44
N PHE A 96 -5.87 -5.79 16.72
CA PHE A 96 -6.78 -4.78 17.27
C PHE A 96 -8.25 -5.00 16.91
N SER A 97 -8.63 -6.21 16.45
CA SER A 97 -9.98 -6.54 15.96
C SER A 97 -11.14 -6.19 16.89
N GLY A 98 -10.90 -6.11 18.19
CA GLY A 98 -11.90 -5.67 19.18
C GLY A 98 -12.13 -4.15 19.26
N GLN A 99 -11.41 -3.33 18.48
CA GLN A 99 -11.67 -1.89 18.38
C GLN A 99 -12.91 -1.61 17.52
N SER A 100 -13.75 -0.68 17.98
CA SER A 100 -14.81 -0.08 17.15
C SER A 100 -14.23 1.00 16.23
N GLU A 101 -14.73 1.15 15.01
CA GLU A 101 -14.23 2.15 14.06
C GLU A 101 -14.32 3.58 14.62
N SER A 102 -13.21 4.31 14.60
CA SER A 102 -13.08 5.68 15.11
C SER A 102 -11.70 6.21 14.76
N SER A 103 -11.59 7.46 14.32
CA SER A 103 -10.33 8.19 14.03
C SER A 103 -9.34 8.34 15.21
N SER A 104 -9.66 7.77 16.37
CA SER A 104 -8.80 7.70 17.55
C SER A 104 -8.32 6.29 17.90
N ASN A 105 -8.85 5.27 17.22
CA ASN A 105 -8.60 3.85 17.46
C ASN A 105 -7.57 3.29 16.48
N ARG A 106 -6.38 3.88 16.51
CA ARG A 106 -5.21 3.45 15.75
C ARG A 106 -4.57 2.22 16.40
N GLY A 107 -3.80 1.44 15.64
CA GLY A 107 -3.02 0.34 16.20
C GLY A 107 -1.87 0.85 17.06
N ILE A 108 -0.85 1.43 16.41
CA ILE A 108 0.25 2.15 17.05
C ILE A 108 0.15 3.64 16.69
N GLN A 109 0.19 4.50 17.70
CA GLN A 109 0.30 5.95 17.52
C GLN A 109 1.67 6.41 18.04
N LEU A 110 2.62 6.64 17.11
CA LEU A 110 3.98 7.08 17.38
C LEU A 110 4.07 8.61 17.44
N ASN A 111 3.70 9.16 18.60
CA ASN A 111 3.75 10.57 18.95
C ASN A 111 5.11 10.94 19.62
N ALA A 112 6.21 10.36 19.12
CA ALA A 112 7.53 10.52 19.70
C ALA A 112 8.62 10.55 18.63
N ASP A 113 9.77 11.13 18.99
CA ASP A 113 10.94 11.24 18.11
C ASP A 113 12.01 10.20 18.47
N TYR A 114 12.83 9.85 17.48
CA TYR A 114 13.96 8.94 17.62
C TYR A 114 13.56 7.57 18.21
N TRP A 115 12.55 6.96 17.62
CA TRP A 115 12.17 5.57 17.81
C TRP A 115 12.54 4.70 16.61
N HIS A 116 12.72 3.40 16.87
CA HIS A 116 12.83 2.36 15.87
C HIS A 116 11.72 1.33 16.12
N LEU A 117 10.77 1.20 15.22
CA LEU A 117 9.82 0.08 15.23
C LEU A 117 10.37 -0.99 14.29
N TYR A 118 10.56 -2.22 14.79
CA TYR A 118 11.28 -3.26 14.04
C TYR A 118 10.59 -4.63 14.10
N GLY A 119 10.23 -5.21 12.96
CA GLY A 119 9.83 -6.62 12.89
C GLY A 119 8.45 -6.92 13.48
N LEU A 120 7.49 -6.00 13.40
CA LEU A 120 6.17 -6.12 14.04
C LEU A 120 5.05 -6.21 13.00
N THR A 121 4.04 -7.03 13.25
CA THR A 121 2.77 -6.97 12.50
C THR A 121 1.73 -6.19 13.30
N VAL A 122 1.01 -5.27 12.66
CA VAL A 122 -0.10 -4.50 13.23
C VAL A 122 -1.33 -4.69 12.35
N GLU A 123 -2.36 -5.32 12.90
CA GLU A 123 -3.54 -5.69 12.13
C GLU A 123 -4.86 -5.36 12.80
N HIS A 124 -5.89 -5.19 11.98
CA HIS A 124 -7.26 -4.96 12.40
C HIS A 124 -7.46 -3.75 13.33
N ALA A 125 -6.58 -2.73 13.24
CA ALA A 125 -6.85 -1.45 13.87
C ALA A 125 -8.14 -0.86 13.30
N ALA A 126 -8.91 -0.16 14.12
CA ALA A 126 -10.18 0.42 13.70
C ALA A 126 -10.04 1.86 13.17
N ASP A 127 -8.82 2.19 12.76
CA ASP A 127 -8.30 3.38 12.09
C ASP A 127 -6.94 2.94 11.49
N ASN A 128 -5.96 3.84 11.38
CA ASN A 128 -4.63 3.51 10.89
C ASN A 128 -3.96 2.37 11.67
N GLY A 129 -3.24 1.49 10.97
CA GLY A 129 -2.39 0.49 11.62
C GLY A 129 -1.30 1.16 12.45
N ILE A 130 -0.44 1.96 11.80
CA ILE A 130 0.60 2.76 12.44
C ILE A 130 0.46 4.22 12.01
N TYR A 131 0.34 5.12 12.98
CA TYR A 131 0.32 6.57 12.74
C TYR A 131 1.55 7.23 13.35
N VAL A 132 2.38 7.85 12.52
CA VAL A 132 3.64 8.48 12.90
C VAL A 132 3.47 10.00 12.92
N ALA A 133 3.51 10.58 14.11
CA ALA A 133 3.40 12.02 14.32
C ALA A 133 4.69 12.69 14.81
N GLY A 134 5.70 11.91 15.18
CA GLY A 134 7.02 12.39 15.55
C GLY A 134 8.01 12.40 14.38
N SER A 135 9.24 12.80 14.69
CA SER A 135 10.32 12.98 13.73
C SER A 135 11.53 12.09 14.01
N ASN A 136 12.38 11.86 13.00
CA ASN A 136 13.62 11.10 13.12
C ASN A 136 13.43 9.63 13.55
N ASN A 137 12.27 9.06 13.25
CA ASN A 137 11.95 7.67 13.53
C ASN A 137 12.37 6.75 12.37
N VAL A 138 12.56 5.47 12.69
CA VAL A 138 12.72 4.40 11.72
C VAL A 138 11.60 3.39 11.93
N ILE A 139 10.94 3.00 10.87
CA ILE A 139 9.92 1.97 10.86
C ILE A 139 10.41 0.94 9.85
N GLU A 140 10.86 -0.20 10.35
CA GLU A 140 11.60 -1.18 9.56
C GLU A 140 10.98 -2.56 9.71
N ARG A 141 10.79 -3.28 8.59
CA ARG A 141 10.29 -4.65 8.60
C ARG A 141 8.98 -4.78 9.39
N VAL A 142 8.10 -3.80 9.27
CA VAL A 142 6.75 -3.89 9.82
C VAL A 142 5.78 -4.35 8.76
N VAL A 143 4.72 -5.03 9.19
CA VAL A 143 3.58 -5.38 8.33
C VAL A 143 2.35 -4.70 8.90
N THR A 144 1.61 -3.96 8.07
CA THR A 144 0.31 -3.40 8.44
C THR A 144 -0.78 -4.02 7.57
N ALA A 145 -1.72 -4.74 8.18
CA ALA A 145 -2.72 -5.50 7.44
C ALA A 145 -4.15 -5.34 7.96
N TYR A 146 -5.16 -5.40 7.08
CA TYR A 146 -6.57 -5.47 7.47
C TYR A 146 -7.08 -4.34 8.38
N ASN A 147 -6.41 -3.19 8.37
CA ASN A 147 -6.75 -2.02 9.18
C ASN A 147 -7.92 -1.26 8.55
N ARG A 148 -8.73 -0.58 9.37
CA ARG A 148 -9.94 0.15 8.92
C ARG A 148 -9.67 1.60 8.47
N ASP A 149 -8.41 1.91 8.18
CA ASP A 149 -7.91 3.12 7.53
C ASP A 149 -6.50 2.77 7.00
N THR A 150 -5.74 3.76 6.53
CA THR A 150 -4.40 3.62 5.96
C THR A 150 -3.48 2.77 6.85
N GLY A 151 -2.76 1.82 6.26
CA GLY A 151 -1.90 0.89 7.00
C GLY A 151 -0.83 1.60 7.82
N LEU A 152 -0.03 2.45 7.17
CA LEU A 152 0.96 3.30 7.84
C LEU A 152 0.89 4.74 7.31
N GLN A 153 0.55 5.68 8.19
CA GLN A 153 0.41 7.10 7.85
C GLN A 153 1.33 7.99 8.67
N LEU A 154 2.00 8.93 8.00
CA LEU A 154 2.63 10.10 8.63
C LEU A 154 1.67 11.28 8.59
N GLY A 155 1.55 12.00 9.71
CA GLY A 155 0.73 13.21 9.79
C GLY A 155 0.87 13.92 11.13
N ARG A 156 0.43 15.18 11.21
CA ARG A 156 0.53 15.98 12.43
C ARG A 156 -0.07 15.28 13.66
N ILE A 157 0.48 15.59 14.83
CA ILE A 157 0.06 15.02 16.11
C ILE A 157 -1.36 15.44 16.53
N SER A 158 -1.79 16.65 16.14
CA SER A 158 -3.10 17.21 16.44
C SER A 158 -3.46 18.32 15.46
N SER A 159 -4.75 18.63 15.30
CA SER A 159 -5.25 19.59 14.30
C SER A 159 -4.68 21.01 14.41
N GLY A 160 -4.25 21.43 15.60
CA GLY A 160 -3.65 22.75 15.83
C GLY A 160 -2.12 22.79 15.74
N ALA A 161 -1.46 21.66 15.45
CA ALA A 161 0.00 21.63 15.39
C ALA A 161 0.52 22.45 14.19
N PRO A 162 1.41 23.45 14.42
CA PRO A 162 1.97 24.25 13.34
C PRO A 162 2.90 23.41 12.44
N SER A 163 3.15 23.89 11.22
CA SER A 163 3.98 23.18 10.23
C SER A 163 5.40 22.88 10.70
N SER A 164 5.95 23.71 11.60
CA SER A 164 7.24 23.46 12.26
C SER A 164 7.28 22.23 13.17
N GLN A 165 6.12 21.65 13.49
CA GLN A 165 5.98 20.43 14.29
C GLN A 165 5.51 19.22 13.47
N TRP A 166 5.34 19.37 12.16
CA TRP A 166 4.95 18.24 11.31
C TRP A 166 6.05 17.16 11.28
N PRO A 167 5.66 15.87 11.24
CA PRO A 167 6.62 14.76 11.27
C PRO A 167 7.61 14.86 10.11
N SER A 168 8.90 14.81 10.43
CA SER A 168 10.01 15.03 9.50
C SER A 168 11.12 14.00 9.71
N ASN A 169 11.95 13.77 8.68
CA ASN A 169 13.13 12.90 8.73
C ASN A 169 12.83 11.46 9.19
N ASN A 170 11.63 10.94 8.90
CA ASN A 170 11.30 9.55 9.20
C ASN A 170 11.69 8.64 8.02
N LEU A 171 12.19 7.44 8.33
CA LEU A 171 12.47 6.40 7.35
C LEU A 171 11.51 5.24 7.58
N VAL A 172 10.65 4.97 6.60
CA VAL A 172 9.93 3.70 6.47
C VAL A 172 10.74 2.84 5.51
N VAL A 173 11.07 1.61 5.90
CA VAL A 173 11.97 0.78 5.11
C VAL A 173 11.68 -0.71 5.22
N SER A 174 11.74 -1.43 4.10
CA SER A 174 11.53 -2.88 4.05
C SER A 174 10.24 -3.32 4.75
N SER A 175 9.19 -2.51 4.65
CA SER A 175 7.89 -2.72 5.30
C SER A 175 6.82 -3.06 4.28
N GLU A 176 5.75 -3.68 4.74
CA GLU A 176 4.65 -4.16 3.90
C GLU A 176 3.31 -3.62 4.41
N SER A 177 2.44 -3.19 3.50
CA SER A 177 1.09 -2.76 3.84
C SER A 177 0.07 -3.32 2.85
N HIS A 178 -0.92 -4.04 3.36
CA HIS A 178 -1.91 -4.69 2.51
C HIS A 178 -3.29 -4.86 3.12
N ASP A 179 -4.28 -5.06 2.25
CA ASP A 179 -5.66 -5.37 2.62
C ASP A 179 -6.31 -4.38 3.61
N THR A 180 -5.85 -3.13 3.64
CA THR A 180 -6.47 -2.07 4.45
C THR A 180 -7.76 -1.57 3.78
N LYS A 181 -8.77 -1.29 4.59
CA LYS A 181 -10.10 -0.92 4.10
C LYS A 181 -10.90 -0.12 5.13
N ASP A 182 -11.15 1.15 4.84
CA ASP A 182 -12.09 1.98 5.57
C ASP A 182 -13.55 1.74 5.12
N SER A 183 -14.52 2.16 5.93
CA SER A 183 -15.94 1.95 5.65
C SER A 183 -16.44 2.67 4.38
N THR A 184 -15.81 3.77 3.99
CA THR A 184 -16.13 4.52 2.76
C THR A 184 -15.41 3.98 1.52
N GLY A 185 -14.28 3.30 1.73
CA GLY A 185 -13.38 2.70 0.75
C GLY A 185 -12.72 3.70 -0.19
N GLU A 186 -12.41 4.89 0.33
CA GLU A 186 -11.76 6.00 -0.37
C GLU A 186 -10.58 6.60 0.43
N ASN A 187 -10.23 6.02 1.60
CA ASN A 187 -9.26 6.63 2.51
C ASN A 187 -8.15 5.67 2.94
N ALA A 188 -8.39 4.36 2.91
CA ALA A 188 -7.44 3.36 3.37
C ALA A 188 -6.40 3.00 2.29
N ASP A 189 -5.26 3.68 2.38
CA ASP A 189 -4.08 3.40 1.58
C ASP A 189 -3.19 2.33 2.22
N GLY A 190 -2.19 1.87 1.48
CA GLY A 190 -1.10 1.11 2.07
C GLY A 190 -0.20 2.01 2.94
N PHE A 191 0.42 3.00 2.30
CA PHE A 191 1.30 3.97 2.95
C PHE A 191 0.83 5.41 2.64
N ALA A 192 0.95 6.30 3.61
CA ALA A 192 0.68 7.71 3.38
C ALA A 192 1.66 8.64 4.08
N SER A 193 2.00 9.73 3.40
CA SER A 193 2.66 10.90 3.98
C SER A 193 1.92 12.13 3.47
N LYS A 194 0.69 12.31 3.97
CA LYS A 194 -0.31 13.23 3.43
C LYS A 194 -0.77 14.28 4.43
N LEU A 195 -1.44 15.31 3.90
CA LEU A 195 -2.04 16.46 4.59
C LEU A 195 -1.03 17.37 5.31
N THR A 196 -0.29 16.85 6.28
CA THR A 196 0.49 17.64 7.26
C THR A 196 1.76 16.93 7.69
N THR A 197 2.70 16.79 6.75
CA THR A 197 4.01 16.16 6.94
C THR A 197 5.13 17.13 6.56
N GLY A 198 6.21 17.10 7.32
CA GLY A 198 7.40 17.93 7.07
C GLY A 198 8.35 17.27 6.08
N THR A 199 9.58 17.76 6.00
CA THR A 199 10.57 17.34 5.00
C THR A 199 11.36 16.11 5.42
N GLY A 200 12.04 15.48 4.46
CA GLY A 200 13.02 14.41 4.72
C GLY A 200 12.41 13.05 5.04
N ASN A 201 11.10 12.89 4.86
CA ASN A 201 10.45 11.59 5.01
C ASN A 201 10.76 10.71 3.78
N VAL A 202 11.10 9.44 4.02
CA VAL A 202 11.52 8.48 3.00
C VAL A 202 10.79 7.15 3.19
N PHE A 203 10.31 6.59 2.09
CA PHE A 203 9.84 5.20 1.96
C PHE A 203 10.82 4.46 1.05
N ARG A 204 11.31 3.28 1.47
CA ARG A 204 12.36 2.57 0.75
C ARG A 204 12.24 1.05 0.85
N TYR A 205 12.35 0.34 -0.26
CA TYR A 205 12.22 -1.13 -0.28
C TYR A 205 10.89 -1.63 0.31
N ASP A 206 9.88 -0.76 0.32
CA ASP A 206 8.56 -1.04 0.89
C ASP A 206 7.64 -1.66 -0.16
N VAL A 207 6.68 -2.46 0.28
CA VAL A 207 5.71 -3.15 -0.58
C VAL A 207 4.29 -2.79 -0.17
N SER A 208 3.51 -2.27 -1.11
CA SER A 208 2.12 -1.90 -0.89
C SER A 208 1.22 -2.64 -1.86
N HIS A 209 0.24 -3.39 -1.36
CA HIS A 209 -0.63 -4.13 -2.26
C HIS A 209 -2.02 -4.40 -1.73
N ASN A 210 -2.96 -4.56 -2.66
CA ASN A 210 -4.33 -4.96 -2.35
C ASN A 210 -5.02 -4.09 -1.27
N ASN A 211 -4.64 -2.81 -1.15
CA ASN A 211 -5.36 -1.86 -0.30
C ASN A 211 -6.62 -1.37 -1.03
N ILE A 212 -7.67 -0.93 -0.32
CA ILE A 212 -8.94 -0.56 -0.98
C ILE A 212 -8.82 0.71 -1.82
N ASP A 213 -7.94 1.64 -1.43
CA ASP A 213 -7.66 2.87 -2.15
C ASP A 213 -6.26 2.82 -2.81
N ASP A 214 -5.29 3.63 -2.41
CA ASP A 214 -4.00 3.67 -3.09
C ASP A 214 -2.92 2.79 -2.44
N GLY A 215 -1.87 2.51 -3.21
CA GLY A 215 -0.63 1.96 -2.66
C GLY A 215 0.13 2.98 -1.81
N TRP A 216 0.34 4.18 -2.38
CA TRP A 216 0.91 5.35 -1.71
C TRP A 216 0.04 6.58 -1.92
N ASP A 217 -0.21 7.33 -0.85
CA ASP A 217 -0.91 8.62 -0.90
C ASP A 217 -0.07 9.76 -0.29
N LEU A 218 0.27 10.74 -1.13
CA LEU A 218 0.96 11.99 -0.78
C LEU A 218 0.05 13.23 -0.87
N TYR A 219 -1.27 13.05 -0.72
CA TYR A 219 -2.27 14.08 -0.90
C TYR A 219 -2.00 15.35 -0.09
N THR A 220 -2.03 16.49 -0.78
CA THR A 220 -2.03 17.83 -0.20
C THR A 220 -3.45 18.40 -0.21
N LYS A 221 -3.76 19.24 0.78
CA LYS A 221 -5.08 19.86 0.91
C LYS A 221 -4.95 21.37 1.01
N THR A 222 -5.83 22.10 0.33
CA THR A 222 -5.88 23.57 0.32
C THR A 222 -5.88 24.15 1.74
N ASP A 223 -6.63 23.53 2.67
CA ASP A 223 -6.74 23.97 4.06
C ASP A 223 -5.42 23.93 4.84
N THR A 224 -4.49 23.04 4.47
CA THR A 224 -3.22 22.83 5.16
C THR A 224 -2.00 23.24 4.35
N GLY A 225 -2.15 23.37 3.02
CA GLY A 225 -1.10 23.76 2.10
C GLY A 225 -0.18 22.59 1.71
N ALA A 226 1.02 22.96 1.22
CA ALA A 226 2.04 22.02 0.79
C ALA A 226 2.63 21.22 1.95
N ILE A 227 2.82 19.92 1.75
CA ILE A 227 3.66 19.08 2.61
C ILE A 227 5.14 19.21 2.21
N GLY A 228 6.04 18.72 3.06
CA GLY A 228 7.44 18.56 2.69
C GLY A 228 7.61 17.52 1.57
N PRO A 229 8.60 17.70 0.67
CA PRO A 229 8.94 16.68 -0.31
C PRO A 229 9.23 15.33 0.34
N VAL A 230 8.71 14.29 -0.30
CA VAL A 230 8.82 12.89 0.11
C VAL A 230 9.66 12.16 -0.94
N ALA A 231 10.54 11.28 -0.48
CA ALA A 231 11.24 10.34 -1.35
C ALA A 231 10.59 8.95 -1.25
N ILE A 232 10.24 8.38 -2.39
CA ILE A 232 9.84 6.98 -2.52
C ILE A 232 10.87 6.33 -3.43
N GLU A 233 11.50 5.25 -2.98
CA GLU A 233 12.53 4.60 -3.79
C GLU A 233 12.65 3.09 -3.59
N TYR A 234 12.89 2.38 -4.70
CA TYR A 234 13.01 0.92 -4.71
C TYR A 234 11.78 0.20 -4.13
N ALA A 235 10.60 0.80 -4.25
CA ALA A 235 9.36 0.30 -3.68
C ALA A 235 8.50 -0.42 -4.74
N LEU A 236 7.58 -1.27 -4.27
CA LEU A 236 6.66 -2.01 -5.13
C LEU A 236 5.20 -1.71 -4.74
N SER A 237 4.39 -1.28 -5.71
CA SER A 237 2.95 -1.04 -5.57
C SER A 237 2.16 -1.95 -6.53
N TYR A 238 1.31 -2.86 -6.02
CA TYR A 238 0.54 -3.73 -6.89
C TYR A 238 -0.86 -4.09 -6.41
N GLY A 239 -1.79 -4.30 -7.34
CA GLY A 239 -3.14 -4.79 -7.02
C GLY A 239 -3.99 -3.86 -6.14
N ASN A 240 -3.54 -2.63 -5.85
CA ASN A 240 -4.31 -1.67 -5.05
C ASN A 240 -5.63 -1.33 -5.74
N GLY A 241 -6.67 -1.07 -4.96
CA GLY A 241 -8.05 -0.97 -5.39
C GLY A 241 -8.82 -2.28 -5.50
N THR A 242 -8.18 -3.42 -5.22
CA THR A 242 -8.82 -4.73 -5.09
C THR A 242 -8.19 -5.46 -3.92
N LEU A 243 -8.97 -5.72 -2.87
CA LEU A 243 -8.50 -6.53 -1.75
C LEU A 243 -8.18 -7.95 -2.21
N SER A 244 -7.38 -8.69 -1.43
CA SER A 244 -6.99 -10.06 -1.70
C SER A 244 -8.19 -11.01 -1.81
N ASP A 245 -9.32 -10.67 -1.17
CA ASP A 245 -10.59 -11.41 -1.27
C ASP A 245 -11.43 -11.05 -2.52
N GLY A 246 -10.93 -10.15 -3.37
CA GLY A 246 -11.61 -9.67 -4.57
C GLY A 246 -12.54 -8.48 -4.34
N THR A 247 -12.68 -7.98 -3.12
CA THR A 247 -13.48 -6.79 -2.81
C THR A 247 -12.91 -5.57 -3.53
N GLN A 248 -13.80 -4.80 -4.16
CA GLN A 248 -13.49 -3.51 -4.78
C GLN A 248 -14.46 -2.45 -4.26
N ASN A 249 -14.02 -1.20 -4.20
CA ASN A 249 -14.89 -0.05 -4.00
C ASN A 249 -14.77 0.90 -5.20
N LYS A 250 -15.90 1.45 -5.65
CA LYS A 250 -15.94 2.40 -6.76
C LYS A 250 -15.47 3.80 -6.38
N ASN A 251 -15.50 4.12 -5.08
CA ASN A 251 -15.12 5.42 -4.56
C ASN A 251 -13.60 5.59 -4.42
N GLY A 252 -12.85 4.48 -4.29
CA GLY A 252 -11.40 4.54 -4.25
C GLY A 252 -10.82 5.04 -5.57
N ASP A 253 -9.77 5.85 -5.45
CA ASP A 253 -8.93 6.31 -6.54
C ASP A 253 -8.02 5.21 -7.09
N ARG A 254 -7.58 4.26 -6.24
CA ARG A 254 -7.03 2.95 -6.66
C ARG A 254 -5.70 3.02 -7.42
N ASN A 255 -4.87 4.00 -7.12
CA ASN A 255 -3.58 4.21 -7.79
C ASN A 255 -2.46 3.40 -7.12
N GLY A 256 -1.39 3.14 -7.87
CA GLY A 256 -0.17 2.63 -7.30
C GLY A 256 0.54 3.68 -6.44
N TYR A 257 0.77 4.86 -7.02
CA TYR A 257 1.42 6.01 -6.39
C TYR A 257 0.65 7.31 -6.69
N LYS A 258 -0.05 7.84 -5.70
CA LYS A 258 -0.74 9.14 -5.73
C LYS A 258 0.19 10.22 -5.17
N LEU A 259 0.72 11.09 -6.04
CA LEU A 259 1.88 11.95 -5.76
C LEU A 259 1.52 13.43 -5.54
N GLY A 260 0.31 13.73 -5.06
CA GLY A 260 -0.17 15.10 -4.99
C GLY A 260 -1.62 15.28 -4.55
N GLY A 261 -2.07 16.53 -4.52
CA GLY A 261 -3.47 16.92 -4.34
C GLY A 261 -3.70 18.43 -4.45
N ASP A 262 -4.93 18.85 -4.74
CA ASP A 262 -5.40 20.24 -4.72
C ASP A 262 -4.60 21.27 -5.55
N ASP A 263 -4.00 20.86 -6.67
CA ASP A 263 -3.16 21.74 -7.51
C ASP A 263 -1.99 22.41 -6.73
N ILE A 264 -1.51 21.77 -5.65
CA ILE A 264 -0.43 22.29 -4.79
C ILE A 264 0.92 21.70 -5.22
N ALA A 265 1.89 22.57 -5.51
CA ALA A 265 3.21 22.18 -5.98
C ALA A 265 4.08 21.57 -4.86
N VAL A 266 4.50 20.32 -5.04
CA VAL A 266 5.50 19.65 -4.19
C VAL A 266 6.46 18.85 -5.06
N ASN A 267 7.77 19.03 -4.84
CA ASN A 267 8.81 18.42 -5.67
C ASN A 267 9.28 17.08 -5.09
N HIS A 268 8.42 16.06 -5.12
CA HIS A 268 8.74 14.70 -4.69
C HIS A 268 9.88 14.07 -5.50
N LEU A 269 10.54 13.07 -4.91
CA LEU A 269 11.49 12.17 -5.57
C LEU A 269 10.89 10.77 -5.62
N VAL A 270 10.72 10.21 -6.82
CA VAL A 270 10.11 8.89 -7.03
C VAL A 270 10.99 8.10 -8.00
N ARG A 271 11.68 7.07 -7.53
CA ARG A 271 12.69 6.39 -8.35
C ARG A 271 12.90 4.90 -8.06
N HIS A 272 13.24 4.14 -9.10
CA HIS A 272 13.48 2.69 -8.99
C HIS A 272 12.25 1.91 -8.49
N ASP A 273 11.06 2.49 -8.66
CA ASP A 273 9.81 1.95 -8.16
C ASP A 273 9.09 1.13 -9.22
N ILE A 274 8.26 0.17 -8.78
CA ILE A 274 7.47 -0.69 -9.65
C ILE A 274 5.98 -0.51 -9.34
N ALA A 275 5.18 -0.15 -10.34
CA ALA A 275 3.71 -0.17 -10.27
C ALA A 275 3.14 -1.26 -11.15
N TYR A 276 2.36 -2.19 -10.58
CA TYR A 276 1.83 -3.34 -11.31
C TYR A 276 0.37 -3.63 -11.02
N ARG A 277 -0.48 -3.64 -12.06
CA ARG A 277 -1.90 -4.07 -11.94
C ARG A 277 -2.69 -3.35 -10.84
N ASN A 278 -2.44 -2.06 -10.63
CA ASN A 278 -3.29 -1.25 -9.77
C ASN A 278 -4.65 -0.99 -10.46
N GLY A 279 -5.68 -0.78 -9.65
CA GLY A 279 -7.08 -0.63 -10.06
C GLY A 279 -7.36 0.64 -10.86
N HIS A 280 -6.39 1.55 -10.94
CA HIS A 280 -6.44 2.76 -11.76
C HIS A 280 -5.07 3.10 -12.36
N HIS A 281 -4.40 4.18 -11.93
CA HIS A 281 -3.10 4.57 -12.46
C HIS A 281 -1.95 3.83 -11.76
N GLY A 282 -0.84 3.61 -12.46
CA GLY A 282 0.41 3.16 -11.83
C GLY A 282 1.01 4.30 -11.00
N PHE A 283 1.45 5.35 -11.68
CA PHE A 283 1.90 6.60 -11.06
C PHE A 283 1.00 7.74 -11.51
N THR A 284 0.47 8.54 -10.58
CA THR A 284 -0.30 9.74 -10.89
C THR A 284 0.26 10.96 -10.17
N TYR A 285 0.35 12.07 -10.90
CA TYR A 285 0.70 13.37 -10.33
C TYR A 285 -0.39 13.89 -9.37
N ASN A 286 -1.62 13.36 -9.51
CA ASN A 286 -2.80 13.76 -8.75
C ASN A 286 -2.89 15.27 -8.51
N SER A 287 -2.93 16.05 -9.61
CA SER A 287 -2.97 17.52 -9.63
C SER A 287 -1.71 18.26 -9.17
N ASN A 288 -0.66 17.63 -8.60
CA ASN A 288 0.54 18.35 -8.17
C ASN A 288 1.33 18.97 -9.34
N PRO A 289 1.35 20.31 -9.51
CA PRO A 289 2.02 20.97 -10.64
C PRO A 289 3.54 21.11 -10.44
N GLY A 290 4.11 20.55 -9.37
CA GLY A 290 5.53 20.65 -9.04
C GLY A 290 6.47 20.02 -10.06
N THR A 291 7.76 20.33 -9.89
CA THR A 291 8.87 19.76 -10.67
C THR A 291 9.39 18.51 -9.95
N MET A 292 8.56 17.45 -9.89
CA MET A 292 8.96 16.18 -9.29
C MET A 292 10.10 15.52 -10.10
N ALA A 293 11.00 14.84 -9.40
CA ALA A 293 12.02 14.01 -10.01
C ALA A 293 11.53 12.57 -10.10
N VAL A 294 11.14 12.12 -11.31
CA VAL A 294 10.56 10.79 -11.54
C VAL A 294 11.50 10.00 -12.44
N SER A 295 12.13 8.93 -11.95
CA SER A 295 13.15 8.25 -12.76
C SER A 295 13.34 6.78 -12.48
N HIS A 296 13.70 5.98 -13.48
CA HIS A 296 14.00 4.54 -13.33
C HIS A 296 12.81 3.73 -12.79
N ASN A 297 11.59 4.18 -13.05
CA ASN A 297 10.38 3.49 -12.61
C ASN A 297 9.86 2.57 -13.71
N VAL A 298 9.30 1.43 -13.29
CA VAL A 298 8.64 0.46 -14.15
C VAL A 298 7.15 0.50 -13.83
N SER A 299 6.31 0.63 -14.85
CA SER A 299 4.85 0.64 -14.66
C SER A 299 4.20 -0.22 -15.73
N VAL A 300 3.44 -1.23 -15.31
CA VAL A 300 2.94 -2.31 -16.17
C VAL A 300 1.52 -2.72 -15.78
N ASP A 301 0.67 -2.89 -16.79
CA ASP A 301 -0.67 -3.50 -16.66
C ASP A 301 -1.61 -2.81 -15.65
N ASN A 302 -1.41 -1.54 -15.32
CA ASN A 302 -2.37 -0.78 -14.51
C ASN A 302 -3.67 -0.56 -15.30
N THR A 303 -4.80 -0.46 -14.59
CA THR A 303 -6.13 -0.51 -15.21
C THR A 303 -6.39 0.65 -16.18
N ASP A 304 -5.92 1.85 -15.86
CA ASP A 304 -6.04 3.01 -16.75
C ASP A 304 -4.70 3.41 -17.36
N ARG A 305 -3.88 4.20 -16.65
CA ARG A 305 -2.61 4.71 -17.17
C ARG A 305 -1.44 4.28 -16.31
N ASP A 306 -0.37 3.81 -16.94
CA ASP A 306 0.87 3.49 -16.24
C ASP A 306 1.52 4.74 -15.62
N PHE A 307 1.48 5.88 -16.31
CA PHE A 307 1.91 7.19 -15.82
C PHE A 307 0.87 8.25 -16.23
N ALA A 308 0.20 8.85 -15.25
CA ALA A 308 -0.80 9.92 -15.43
C ALA A 308 -0.24 11.25 -14.89
N PHE A 309 0.33 12.07 -15.77
CA PHE A 309 0.89 13.38 -15.45
C PHE A 309 0.40 14.40 -16.48
N ASP A 310 -0.77 14.98 -16.21
CA ASP A 310 -1.47 15.83 -17.18
C ASP A 310 -1.04 17.32 -17.10
N LYS A 311 -0.45 17.73 -15.97
CA LYS A 311 0.09 19.07 -15.74
C LYS A 311 1.39 19.00 -14.92
N GLY A 312 2.04 20.16 -14.76
CA GLY A 312 3.27 20.32 -13.99
C GLY A 312 4.53 20.26 -14.83
N THR A 313 5.68 20.43 -14.17
CA THR A 313 7.02 20.50 -14.80
C THR A 313 7.93 19.36 -14.37
N SER A 314 7.34 18.21 -14.02
CA SER A 314 8.05 17.02 -13.56
C SER A 314 9.07 16.53 -14.60
N VAL A 315 10.25 16.15 -14.10
CA VAL A 315 11.37 15.70 -14.94
C VAL A 315 11.42 14.18 -14.92
N PHE A 316 11.21 13.58 -16.09
CA PHE A 316 11.26 12.14 -16.29
C PHE A 316 12.61 11.69 -16.85
N ARG A 317 13.18 10.62 -16.29
CA ARG A 317 14.40 9.98 -16.83
C ARG A 317 14.30 8.46 -16.75
N HIS A 318 14.70 7.75 -17.81
CA HIS A 318 14.77 6.28 -17.85
C HIS A 318 13.49 5.59 -17.34
N LEU A 319 12.37 5.74 -18.06
CA LEU A 319 11.14 5.02 -17.73
C LEU A 319 10.99 3.80 -18.61
N ASP A 320 10.76 2.63 -18.02
CA ASP A 320 10.41 1.43 -18.77
C ASP A 320 8.89 1.25 -18.74
N ARG A 321 8.28 1.35 -19.93
CA ARG A 321 6.86 1.09 -20.15
C ARG A 321 6.70 -0.22 -20.89
N HIS A 322 6.05 -1.20 -20.26
CA HIS A 322 5.47 -2.33 -20.98
C HIS A 322 3.95 -2.18 -20.94
N GLN A 323 3.42 -1.38 -21.85
CA GLN A 323 2.00 -1.45 -22.18
C GLN A 323 1.75 -2.79 -22.86
N ARG A 324 0.64 -3.44 -22.51
CA ARG A 324 0.14 -4.66 -23.15
C ARG A 324 0.50 -4.69 -24.63
N LEU A 325 1.34 -5.66 -25.03
CA LEU A 325 1.25 -6.15 -26.40
C LEU A 325 -0.24 -6.48 -26.60
N PRO A 326 -0.93 -5.93 -27.61
CA PRO A 326 -2.28 -6.36 -27.89
C PRO A 326 -2.22 -7.88 -27.97
N LEU A 327 -3.03 -8.56 -27.16
CA LEU A 327 -3.21 -10.00 -27.23
C LEU A 327 -3.20 -10.36 -28.71
N LEU A 328 -2.16 -11.06 -29.16
CA LEU A 328 -2.17 -11.68 -30.47
C LEU A 328 -3.38 -12.59 -30.42
N ARG A 329 -4.49 -12.08 -30.96
CA ARG A 329 -5.72 -12.83 -31.14
C ARG A 329 -5.28 -13.94 -32.08
N VAL A 330 -5.00 -15.12 -31.52
CA VAL A 330 -4.91 -16.35 -32.29
C VAL A 330 -6.31 -16.53 -32.88
N LEU A 331 -6.54 -15.87 -34.00
CA LEU A 331 -7.67 -16.10 -34.87
C LEU A 331 -7.52 -17.54 -35.31
N ARG A 332 -8.37 -18.40 -34.75
CA ARG A 332 -8.62 -19.73 -35.28
C ARG A 332 -9.05 -19.60 -36.74
N GLY A 333 -8.13 -19.94 -37.66
CA GLY A 333 -8.41 -20.23 -39.07
C GLY A 333 -8.62 -19.01 -39.98
N PRO A 334 -8.36 -19.15 -41.30
CA PRO A 334 -8.74 -20.33 -42.07
C PRO A 334 -7.57 -21.17 -42.60
N ARG A 335 -7.87 -22.46 -42.66
CA ARG A 335 -7.21 -23.53 -43.43
C ARG A 335 -6.28 -23.04 -44.55
N LEU A 336 -4.98 -23.21 -44.32
CA LEU A 336 -4.03 -23.36 -45.42
C LEU A 336 -4.06 -24.82 -45.86
N VAL A 337 -4.65 -25.09 -47.02
CA VAL A 337 -4.57 -26.37 -47.71
C VAL A 337 -3.14 -26.51 -48.24
N LEU A 338 -2.31 -27.26 -47.51
CA LEU A 338 -1.02 -27.72 -48.04
C LEU A 338 -1.29 -28.93 -48.94
N ARG A 339 -1.30 -28.66 -50.24
CA ARG A 339 -1.32 -29.66 -51.32
C ARG A 339 0.06 -30.31 -51.37
N LEU A 340 0.26 -31.38 -50.62
CA LEU A 340 1.46 -32.21 -50.76
C LEU A 340 1.29 -33.15 -51.96
N GLY A 341 2.26 -33.08 -52.87
CA GLY A 341 2.36 -33.86 -54.07
C GLY A 341 2.47 -35.35 -53.79
N ARG A 342 1.98 -36.13 -54.76
CA ARG A 342 2.03 -37.59 -54.82
C ARG A 342 3.43 -38.13 -54.57
N SER A 343 3.55 -39.12 -53.70
CA SER A 343 4.33 -40.34 -54.00
C SER A 343 3.69 -41.54 -53.31
N SER A 344 3.91 -42.70 -53.91
CA SER A 344 3.06 -43.88 -53.91
C SER A 344 3.51 -44.99 -52.94
N ARG A 345 2.50 -45.71 -52.41
CA ARG A 345 2.46 -47.15 -52.06
C ARG A 345 3.50 -47.70 -51.08
N GLY A 346 2.99 -48.35 -50.01
CA GLY A 346 3.59 -49.58 -49.48
C GLY A 346 3.74 -49.69 -47.97
N ASP A 347 2.69 -50.20 -47.32
CA ASP A 347 2.73 -51.31 -46.35
C ASP A 347 3.21 -51.16 -44.87
N LEU A 348 2.50 -51.94 -44.04
CA LEU A 348 2.85 -52.54 -42.73
C LEU A 348 2.63 -51.78 -41.39
N ARG A 349 1.43 -52.03 -40.83
CA ARG A 349 1.10 -52.69 -39.54
C ARG A 349 2.01 -52.53 -38.29
N ARG A 350 1.29 -52.20 -37.18
CA ARG A 350 1.27 -52.83 -35.82
C ARG A 350 2.08 -52.22 -34.64
N GLN A 351 1.41 -52.29 -33.47
CA GLN A 351 1.82 -52.14 -32.04
C GLN A 351 1.85 -50.71 -31.46
N GLY A 352 1.31 -50.38 -30.28
CA GLY A 352 0.56 -51.05 -29.18
C GLY A 352 -0.19 -49.95 -28.36
N ARG A 353 -1.41 -50.14 -27.82
CA ARG A 353 -1.77 -50.65 -26.46
C ARG A 353 -0.81 -50.11 -25.37
N ASP A 354 -1.19 -49.33 -24.36
CA ASP A 354 -2.30 -49.39 -23.36
C ASP A 354 -2.74 -47.95 -22.97
N ALA A 355 -3.98 -47.54 -22.65
CA ALA A 355 -5.08 -48.04 -21.81
C ALA A 355 -4.87 -47.92 -20.28
N VAL A 356 -5.35 -46.82 -19.67
CA VAL A 356 -6.06 -46.88 -18.36
C VAL A 356 -7.23 -45.86 -18.38
N ARG A 357 -8.45 -46.42 -18.31
CA ARG A 357 -9.70 -45.75 -17.94
C ARG A 357 -9.86 -45.75 -16.42
N ALA A 358 -10.47 -44.72 -15.86
CA ALA A 358 -11.50 -44.89 -14.82
C ALA A 358 -12.40 -43.65 -14.81
N ALA A 359 -13.70 -43.88 -15.03
CA ALA A 359 -14.76 -42.90 -14.99
C ALA A 359 -15.77 -43.34 -13.90
N TRP A 360 -16.19 -42.36 -13.09
CA TRP A 360 -17.52 -42.15 -12.46
C TRP A 360 -18.20 -43.29 -11.65
N PRO A 361 -19.17 -42.95 -10.76
CA PRO A 361 -20.56 -43.05 -11.21
C PRO A 361 -21.50 -41.94 -10.70
N ALA A 362 -22.43 -41.58 -11.57
CA ALA A 362 -23.54 -40.66 -11.34
C ALA A 362 -24.62 -41.29 -10.46
N HIS A 363 -25.48 -40.45 -9.89
CA HIS A 363 -26.88 -40.80 -9.60
C HIS A 363 -27.81 -39.59 -9.84
N ASP A 364 -28.69 -39.77 -10.81
CA ASP A 364 -29.98 -39.12 -11.09
C ASP A 364 -31.00 -39.43 -9.95
N THR A 365 -32.16 -38.77 -9.70
CA THR A 365 -33.09 -37.87 -10.43
C THR A 365 -34.14 -37.33 -9.43
N LEU A 366 -34.76 -36.15 -9.68
CA LEU A 366 -36.22 -35.95 -9.82
C LEU A 366 -36.66 -34.45 -9.94
N ARG A 367 -37.17 -34.11 -11.13
CA ARG A 367 -38.33 -33.25 -11.54
C ARG A 367 -38.63 -31.92 -10.82
N ALA A 368 -38.54 -30.79 -11.55
CA ALA A 368 -39.62 -30.04 -12.25
C ALA A 368 -40.11 -28.81 -11.43
N GLY A 369 -40.31 -27.60 -11.94
CA GLY A 369 -40.26 -27.06 -13.31
C GLY A 369 -40.41 -25.52 -13.29
N HIS A 370 -40.86 -25.01 -14.44
CA HIS A 370 -41.23 -23.62 -14.80
C HIS A 370 -40.22 -22.73 -15.52
N HIS A 371 -40.70 -22.32 -16.69
CA HIS A 371 -40.09 -21.58 -17.78
C HIS A 371 -40.00 -20.07 -17.51
N ALA A 372 -38.93 -19.44 -18.01
CA ALA A 372 -39.03 -18.13 -18.67
C ALA A 372 -37.92 -17.98 -19.71
N ARG A 373 -38.32 -17.80 -20.97
CA ARG A 373 -37.42 -17.59 -22.13
C ARG A 373 -37.04 -16.11 -22.22
N TRP A 374 -35.75 -15.82 -22.37
CA TRP A 374 -35.26 -14.52 -22.83
C TRP A 374 -34.94 -14.59 -24.33
N ARG A 375 -35.47 -13.65 -25.12
CA ARG A 375 -35.10 -13.41 -26.53
C ARG A 375 -34.28 -12.11 -26.63
N PRO A 376 -33.26 -12.04 -27.49
CA PRO A 376 -32.48 -10.82 -27.68
C PRO A 376 -33.16 -9.87 -28.69
N ALA A 377 -33.17 -8.57 -28.37
CA ALA A 377 -33.64 -7.52 -29.27
C ALA A 377 -32.57 -7.19 -30.32
N ARG A 378 -32.98 -7.16 -31.59
CA ARG A 378 -32.19 -6.71 -32.74
C ARG A 378 -32.35 -5.19 -32.93
N SER A 379 -31.25 -4.52 -33.20
CA SER A 379 -31.20 -3.15 -33.73
C SER A 379 -31.77 -3.08 -35.14
N ARG A 380 -32.57 -2.04 -35.43
CA ARG A 380 -32.96 -1.66 -36.79
C ARG A 380 -32.44 -0.25 -37.08
N PHE A 381 -31.65 -0.15 -38.15
CA PHE A 381 -31.37 1.10 -38.86
C PHE A 381 -32.66 1.66 -39.47
N ARG A 382 -32.80 2.98 -39.46
CA ARG A 382 -33.66 3.72 -40.38
C ARG A 382 -32.98 5.05 -40.74
N THR A 383 -32.51 5.15 -41.97
CA THR A 383 -32.20 6.39 -42.67
C THR A 383 -33.47 6.89 -43.37
N VAL A 384 -33.83 8.17 -43.19
CA VAL A 384 -34.60 8.96 -44.16
C VAL A 384 -34.04 10.39 -44.19
N SER A 385 -33.96 10.87 -45.42
CA SER A 385 -33.40 12.09 -46.01
C SER A 385 -34.12 13.41 -45.71
N GLY A 386 -33.33 14.49 -45.66
CA GLY A 386 -33.42 15.63 -46.59
C GLY A 386 -34.42 16.76 -46.31
N GLY A 387 -33.92 18.00 -46.22
CA GLY A 387 -34.66 19.18 -46.67
C GLY A 387 -34.54 20.47 -45.85
N ARG A 388 -33.58 21.33 -46.25
CA ARG A 388 -33.59 22.81 -46.34
C ARG A 388 -33.96 23.68 -45.11
N GLY A 389 -33.03 24.61 -44.77
CA GLY A 389 -33.34 25.90 -44.13
C GLY A 389 -32.25 26.45 -43.19
N HIS A 390 -31.37 27.32 -43.68
CA HIS A 390 -30.54 28.24 -42.87
C HIS A 390 -31.38 29.48 -42.43
N PRO A 391 -30.84 30.46 -41.67
CA PRO A 391 -30.35 30.40 -40.29
C PRO A 391 -31.02 31.50 -39.41
N VAL A 392 -31.08 31.35 -38.09
CA VAL A 392 -31.29 32.52 -37.19
C VAL A 392 -30.42 32.39 -35.94
N THR A 393 -29.44 33.29 -35.87
CA THR A 393 -28.73 33.75 -34.66
C THR A 393 -29.70 34.42 -33.68
N THR A 394 -29.71 34.01 -32.40
CA THR A 394 -29.86 34.95 -31.27
C THR A 394 -29.25 34.36 -29.99
N ALA A 395 -28.27 35.08 -29.43
CA ALA A 395 -27.78 34.90 -28.07
C ALA A 395 -28.75 35.54 -27.07
N ILE A 396 -29.02 34.89 -25.92
CA ILE A 396 -29.65 35.55 -24.77
C ILE A 396 -28.79 35.33 -23.53
N ARG A 397 -28.15 36.43 -23.15
CA ARG A 397 -27.63 36.75 -21.82
C ARG A 397 -28.82 37.24 -20.98
N ARG A 398 -28.99 36.79 -19.73
CA ARG A 398 -29.80 37.50 -18.73
C ARG A 398 -29.06 37.53 -17.39
N ARG A 399 -28.73 38.75 -16.94
CA ARG A 399 -28.42 39.16 -15.57
C ARG A 399 -29.55 40.10 -15.11
N GLY A 400 -29.76 40.16 -13.79
CA GLY A 400 -30.61 41.13 -13.08
C GLY A 400 -31.89 40.47 -12.55
N ARG A 401 -32.23 40.58 -11.27
CA ARG A 401 -31.90 41.61 -10.28
C ARG A 401 -31.16 41.08 -9.07
#